data_AF-A0A7K1HBR4-F1
#
_entry.id   AF-A0A7K1HBR4-F1
#
_cell.length_a   1.000
_cell.length_b   1.000
_cell.length_c   1.000
_cell.angle_alpha   90.00
_cell.angle_beta   90.00
_cell.angle_gamma   90.00
#
_symmetry.space_group_name_H-M   'P 1'
#
loop_
_entity.id
_entity.type
_entity.pdbx_description
1 polymer ?
#
loop_
_entity_poly.entity_id
_entity_poly.type
_entity_poly.pdbx_seq_one_letter_code
_entity_poly.pdbx_strand_id
1 'polypeptide(L)'
;MFKNIKNNCVKRLTTHLEDLLMPYWNILREMYGDDLLLNIDFSDMDASFSDEVLKIKSISSTEHSKKDFLFSFAFSLLCKKYNKDILSASSLNEFSFKSTLLIISEPFILIQDTQSKQEESQNEIKRLFADKKVLTNLIDKGDRKAGLLDCIKSMDNSNFYNTLLGDDEDIDNLTIWSPIYPCSLLKLESLYEEIFSIDRVWINEKSLKENYKIEINLDENTSCYLLHKSKNDSGIDKAIGIKINDLVFVLKTDIDEFIDKQKRFDYYWLLFKMNVFRNIAESKKIESPQKGLLKDFLDTTQMDDFSCLLSYLENNLYIKDQEIPDKYKRFFDPLVKFEKIDGLNNYDIFVHDVDVDSTLLGAYNTARGADDSSYNLKHLIEQKRPNLHCWTKSSSCIKKSKKIVNVLKPEIAYFFIEKFYEEFLFNILRTISCEYNNVEFVSNYNTESLPHNKHEIDFIVKSDEGLFFIEAKTKLTTSYINKYVKKCKQWYDAFNDIPSQIHFIIIGCYSDPELDVFRYSIKGEDIPNEYNKSREGLGCLPYYFKVPVMDTEKDLICITEPSFQVLTKTMKGILKV
;
A
#
# COMPACT_ATOMS: atom_id res chain seq x y z
N MET A 1 19.38 6.50 -0.97
CA MET A 1 18.12 6.95 -0.36
C MET A 1 16.94 6.48 -1.21
N PHE A 2 15.87 5.99 -0.57
CA PHE A 2 14.61 5.72 -1.27
C PHE A 2 13.98 7.02 -1.75
N LYS A 3 13.31 6.95 -2.88
CA LYS A 3 12.61 8.07 -3.49
C LYS A 3 11.25 8.22 -2.83
N ASN A 4 10.85 9.46 -2.54
CA ASN A 4 9.46 9.76 -2.20
C ASN A 4 8.61 9.57 -3.46
N ILE A 5 7.79 8.52 -3.50
CA ILE A 5 6.91 8.19 -4.62
C ILE A 5 5.55 8.85 -4.42
N LYS A 6 5.12 8.97 -3.17
CA LYS A 6 3.85 9.59 -2.78
C LYS A 6 3.94 11.11 -2.91
N ASN A 7 2.89 11.73 -3.45
CA ASN A 7 2.86 13.17 -3.70
C ASN A 7 1.95 13.88 -2.68
N ASN A 8 2.28 13.73 -1.40
CA ASN A 8 1.59 14.48 -0.36
C ASN A 8 1.93 15.95 -0.50
N CYS A 9 0.94 16.83 -0.44
CA CYS A 9 1.21 18.26 -0.50
C CYS A 9 0.28 19.08 0.37
N VAL A 10 0.74 20.29 0.70
CA VAL A 10 -0.06 21.35 1.31
C VAL A 10 -0.30 22.41 0.26
N LYS A 11 -1.56 22.81 0.10
CA LYS A 11 -1.96 23.88 -0.82
C LYS A 11 -2.64 24.99 -0.05
N ARG A 12 -2.27 26.24 -0.34
CA ARG A 12 -3.01 27.42 0.07
C ARG A 12 -3.78 27.93 -1.13
N LEU A 13 -5.07 28.14 -0.95
CA LEU A 13 -5.99 28.44 -2.02
C LEU A 13 -6.74 29.73 -1.69
N THR A 14 -7.21 30.40 -2.73
CA THR A 14 -8.20 31.46 -2.60
C THR A 14 -9.44 31.07 -3.38
N THR A 15 -10.61 31.47 -2.89
CA THR A 15 -11.88 31.27 -3.60
C THR A 15 -12.25 32.53 -4.37
N HIS A 16 -12.33 32.45 -5.69
CA HIS A 16 -12.80 33.50 -6.58
C HIS A 16 -14.32 33.45 -6.79
N LEU A 17 -15.07 33.08 -5.74
CA LEU A 17 -16.52 32.93 -5.85
C LEU A 17 -17.21 34.26 -6.17
N GLU A 18 -16.72 35.37 -5.60
CA GLU A 18 -17.22 36.70 -5.92
C GLU A 18 -17.01 37.03 -7.40
N ASP A 19 -15.79 36.86 -7.92
CA ASP A 19 -15.46 37.12 -9.33
C ASP A 19 -16.31 36.24 -10.27
N LEU A 20 -16.50 34.97 -9.91
CA LEU A 20 -17.27 34.00 -10.69
C LEU A 20 -18.76 34.35 -10.76
N LEU A 21 -19.34 34.82 -9.65
CA LEU A 21 -20.78 35.10 -9.55
C LEU A 21 -21.16 36.56 -9.88
N MET A 22 -20.20 37.49 -9.88
CA MET A 22 -20.42 38.92 -10.08
C MET A 22 -21.20 39.25 -11.37
N PRO A 23 -20.90 38.63 -12.55
CA PRO A 23 -21.66 38.92 -13.76
C PRO A 23 -23.15 38.60 -13.61
N TYR A 24 -23.48 37.54 -12.87
CA TYR A 24 -24.86 37.10 -12.66
C TYR A 24 -25.58 37.94 -11.61
N TRP A 25 -24.86 38.37 -10.58
CA TRP A 25 -25.38 39.35 -9.62
C TRP A 25 -25.74 40.67 -10.31
N ASN A 26 -24.90 41.15 -11.22
CA ASN A 26 -25.18 42.37 -11.98
C ASN A 26 -26.40 42.21 -12.90
N ILE A 27 -26.58 41.06 -13.54
CA ILE A 27 -27.80 40.77 -14.32
C ILE A 27 -29.04 40.83 -13.42
N LEU A 28 -29.01 40.15 -12.27
CA LEU A 28 -30.13 40.18 -11.32
C LEU A 28 -30.43 41.62 -10.84
N ARG A 29 -29.37 42.40 -10.56
CA ARG A 29 -29.49 43.78 -10.10
C ARG A 29 -30.16 44.66 -11.14
N GLU A 30 -29.77 44.56 -12.41
CA GLU A 30 -30.37 45.33 -13.51
C GLU A 30 -31.85 44.95 -13.72
N MET A 31 -32.18 43.66 -13.54
CA MET A 31 -33.53 43.15 -13.78
C MET A 31 -34.52 43.48 -12.66
N TYR A 32 -34.07 43.43 -11.40
CA TYR A 32 -34.93 43.52 -10.22
C TYR A 32 -34.73 44.81 -9.42
N GLY A 33 -33.67 45.59 -9.69
CA GLY A 33 -33.37 46.83 -8.97
C GLY A 33 -33.31 46.62 -7.46
N ASP A 34 -33.85 47.58 -6.71
CA ASP A 34 -33.89 47.56 -5.24
C ASP A 34 -34.63 46.33 -4.66
N ASP A 35 -35.56 45.73 -5.41
CA ASP A 35 -36.30 44.55 -4.94
C ASP A 35 -35.40 43.29 -4.83
N LEU A 36 -34.25 43.24 -5.51
CA LEU A 36 -33.28 42.14 -5.35
C LEU A 36 -32.81 42.02 -3.90
N LEU A 37 -32.41 43.14 -3.29
CA LEU A 37 -31.92 43.15 -1.91
C LEU A 37 -33.03 42.83 -0.92
N LEU A 38 -34.27 43.23 -1.21
CA LEU A 38 -35.43 42.93 -0.38
C LEU A 38 -35.90 41.47 -0.49
N ASN A 39 -35.43 40.72 -1.48
CA ASN A 39 -35.78 39.31 -1.67
C ASN A 39 -34.88 38.36 -0.88
N ILE A 40 -33.69 38.82 -0.49
CA ILE A 40 -32.69 37.98 0.16
C ILE A 40 -32.76 38.23 1.66
N ASP A 41 -32.88 37.14 2.42
CA ASP A 41 -32.79 37.22 3.86
C ASP A 41 -31.33 37.25 4.31
N PHE A 42 -30.95 38.37 4.94
CA PHE A 42 -29.62 38.61 5.49
C PHE A 42 -29.57 38.48 7.01
N SER A 43 -30.69 38.18 7.71
CA SER A 43 -30.70 38.13 9.18
C SER A 43 -29.70 37.13 9.75
N ASP A 44 -29.55 36.00 9.06
CA ASP A 44 -28.64 34.90 9.42
C ASP A 44 -27.18 35.16 8.99
N MET A 45 -26.91 36.28 8.33
CA MET A 45 -25.57 36.71 7.90
C MET A 45 -25.10 37.90 8.74
N ASP A 46 -25.91 38.95 8.78
CA ASP A 46 -25.69 40.19 9.52
C ASP A 46 -27.05 40.87 9.78
N ALA A 47 -27.54 40.76 11.01
CA ALA A 47 -28.82 41.35 11.42
C ALA A 47 -28.81 42.89 11.30
N SER A 48 -27.67 43.54 11.54
CA SER A 48 -27.54 45.00 11.44
C SER A 48 -27.62 45.47 9.99
N PHE A 49 -27.07 44.67 9.07
CA PHE A 49 -27.20 44.91 7.63
C PHE A 49 -28.63 44.71 7.12
N SER A 50 -29.34 43.69 7.64
CA SER A 50 -30.74 43.45 7.30
C SER A 50 -31.63 44.67 7.59
N ASP A 51 -31.43 45.33 8.73
CA ASP A 51 -32.12 46.58 9.09
C ASP A 51 -31.79 47.75 8.15
N GLU A 52 -30.59 47.79 7.60
CA GLU A 52 -30.17 48.81 6.64
C GLU A 52 -30.77 48.56 5.25
N VAL A 53 -30.85 47.30 4.82
CA VAL A 53 -31.53 46.88 3.58
C VAL A 53 -33.01 47.23 3.60
N LEU A 54 -33.71 47.08 4.73
CA LEU A 54 -35.13 47.46 4.84
C LEU A 54 -35.36 48.96 4.58
N LYS A 55 -34.35 49.80 4.79
CA LYS A 55 -34.42 51.24 4.55
C LYS A 55 -34.08 51.63 3.11
N ILE A 56 -33.72 50.70 2.23
CA ILE A 56 -33.22 51.01 0.88
C ILE A 56 -34.22 51.79 0.01
N LYS A 57 -35.53 51.54 0.17
CA LYS A 57 -36.60 52.26 -0.54
C LYS A 57 -36.71 53.73 -0.12
N SER A 58 -36.18 54.10 1.04
CA SER A 58 -36.13 55.48 1.54
C SER A 58 -34.89 56.26 1.11
N ILE A 59 -33.91 55.59 0.49
CA ILE A 59 -32.68 56.21 -0.01
C ILE A 59 -33.00 56.96 -1.31
N SER A 60 -32.71 58.27 -1.32
CA SER A 60 -32.98 59.14 -2.46
C SER A 60 -32.24 58.68 -3.72
N SER A 61 -32.81 58.96 -4.90
CA SER A 61 -32.16 58.68 -6.18
C SER A 61 -30.89 59.51 -6.41
N THR A 62 -30.55 60.47 -5.55
CA THR A 62 -29.30 61.25 -5.63
C THR A 62 -28.15 60.63 -4.81
N GLU A 63 -28.42 59.63 -3.97
CA GLU A 63 -27.42 58.89 -3.18
C GLU A 63 -27.01 57.57 -3.86
N HIS A 64 -26.63 57.63 -5.15
CA HIS A 64 -26.24 56.44 -5.91
C HIS A 64 -25.08 55.66 -5.25
N SER A 65 -24.09 56.36 -4.71
CA SER A 65 -22.93 55.74 -4.05
C SER A 65 -23.32 54.88 -2.84
N LYS A 66 -24.34 55.27 -2.09
CA LYS A 66 -24.83 54.50 -0.93
C LYS A 66 -25.56 53.23 -1.38
N LYS A 67 -26.38 53.31 -2.42
CA LYS A 67 -27.05 52.13 -2.99
C LYS A 67 -26.03 51.15 -3.57
N ASP A 68 -25.06 51.65 -4.35
CA ASP A 68 -23.98 50.82 -4.90
C ASP A 68 -23.20 50.08 -3.81
N PHE A 69 -22.88 50.77 -2.72
CA PHE A 69 -22.23 50.15 -1.56
C PHE A 69 -23.08 49.00 -0.98
N LEU A 70 -24.39 49.22 -0.77
CA LEU A 70 -25.27 48.19 -0.22
C LEU A 70 -25.35 46.94 -1.12
N PHE A 71 -25.43 47.12 -2.44
CA PHE A 71 -25.43 46.00 -3.38
C PHE A 71 -24.11 45.22 -3.36
N SER A 72 -22.97 45.91 -3.36
CA SER A 72 -21.66 45.27 -3.30
C SER A 72 -21.45 44.54 -1.98
N PHE A 73 -21.82 45.16 -0.85
CA PHE A 73 -21.68 44.55 0.47
C PHE A 73 -22.60 43.34 0.66
N ALA A 74 -23.86 43.42 0.19
CA ALA A 74 -24.79 42.29 0.19
C ALA A 74 -24.23 41.09 -0.60
N PHE A 75 -23.64 41.35 -1.77
CA PHE A 75 -23.06 40.31 -2.60
C PHE A 75 -21.87 39.65 -1.91
N SER A 76 -20.94 40.42 -1.35
CA SER A 76 -19.81 39.86 -0.59
C SER A 76 -20.27 39.08 0.65
N LEU A 77 -21.29 39.54 1.38
CA LEU A 77 -21.88 38.78 2.49
C LEU A 77 -22.47 37.43 2.02
N LEU A 78 -23.18 37.44 0.90
CA LEU A 78 -23.78 36.24 0.33
C LEU A 78 -22.72 35.23 -0.13
N CYS A 79 -21.66 35.68 -0.81
CA CYS A 79 -20.53 34.84 -1.21
C CYS A 79 -19.79 34.28 0.00
N LYS A 80 -19.56 35.08 1.05
CA LYS A 80 -18.99 34.59 2.32
C LYS A 80 -19.86 33.52 2.97
N LYS A 81 -21.19 33.70 2.99
CA LYS A 81 -22.11 32.68 3.50
C LYS A 81 -22.05 31.41 2.67
N TYR A 82 -22.05 31.49 1.33
CA TYR A 82 -21.91 30.31 0.49
C TYR A 82 -20.61 29.56 0.76
N ASN A 83 -19.47 30.24 0.82
CA ASN A 83 -18.19 29.62 1.18
C ASN A 83 -18.26 28.92 2.54
N LYS A 84 -18.80 29.60 3.56
CA LYS A 84 -18.93 29.05 4.92
C LYS A 84 -19.84 27.82 4.97
N ASP A 85 -20.99 27.86 4.31
CA ASP A 85 -21.98 26.77 4.32
C ASP A 85 -21.46 25.54 3.56
N ILE A 86 -20.81 25.77 2.41
CA ILE A 86 -20.26 24.71 1.55
C ILE A 86 -19.02 24.07 2.19
N LEU A 87 -18.15 24.86 2.82
CA LEU A 87 -16.97 24.37 3.53
C LEU A 87 -17.25 24.01 4.99
N SER A 88 -18.52 23.96 5.40
CA SER A 88 -18.90 23.49 6.73
C SER A 88 -18.64 21.99 6.87
N ALA A 89 -18.36 21.53 8.09
CA ALA A 89 -18.14 20.12 8.36
C ALA A 89 -19.30 19.23 7.88
N SER A 90 -20.54 19.70 8.01
CA SER A 90 -21.73 18.99 7.51
C SER A 90 -21.69 18.75 6.00
N SER A 91 -21.43 19.80 5.22
CA SER A 91 -21.31 19.71 3.75
C SER A 91 -20.12 18.88 3.31
N LEU A 92 -18.99 19.01 3.99
CA LEU A 92 -17.77 18.28 3.66
C LEU A 92 -17.90 16.77 3.97
N ASN A 93 -18.59 16.41 5.06
CA ASN A 93 -18.84 15.02 5.43
C ASN A 93 -19.81 14.28 4.50
N GLU A 94 -20.72 15.00 3.84
CA GLU A 94 -21.61 14.43 2.82
C GLU A 94 -20.87 14.08 1.51
N PHE A 95 -19.72 14.71 1.27
CA PHE A 95 -18.97 14.58 0.02
C PHE A 95 -17.87 13.52 0.12
N SER A 96 -17.72 12.71 -0.92
CA SER A 96 -16.74 11.63 -0.94
C SER A 96 -15.35 12.12 -1.39
N PHE A 97 -14.62 12.76 -0.48
CA PHE A 97 -13.21 13.10 -0.68
C PHE A 97 -12.31 11.86 -0.62
N LYS A 98 -11.47 11.67 -1.63
CA LYS A 98 -10.48 10.59 -1.71
C LYS A 98 -9.07 11.08 -1.42
N SER A 99 -8.69 12.24 -1.96
CA SER A 99 -7.33 12.77 -1.82
C SER A 99 -7.21 13.86 -0.75
N THR A 100 -8.32 14.47 -0.35
CA THR A 100 -8.30 15.52 0.69
C THR A 100 -8.35 14.92 2.09
N LEU A 101 -7.34 15.22 2.92
CA LEU A 101 -7.25 14.77 4.31
C LEU A 101 -7.71 15.81 5.32
N LEU A 102 -7.34 17.07 5.13
CA LEU A 102 -7.64 18.15 6.04
C LEU A 102 -7.89 19.44 5.28
N ILE A 103 -8.87 20.21 5.73
CA ILE A 103 -9.17 21.57 5.27
C ILE A 103 -9.12 22.53 6.45
N ILE A 104 -8.50 23.68 6.25
CA ILE A 104 -8.59 24.84 7.12
C ILE A 104 -9.37 25.89 6.34
N SER A 105 -10.45 26.42 6.89
CA SER A 105 -11.34 27.32 6.14
C SER A 105 -10.77 28.72 5.96
N GLU A 106 -10.02 29.23 6.93
CA GLU A 106 -9.44 30.56 6.91
C GLU A 106 -8.04 30.58 7.54
N PRO A 107 -6.99 30.97 6.80
CA PRO A 107 -6.93 30.99 5.33
C PRO A 107 -7.25 29.59 4.77
N PHE A 108 -7.71 29.53 3.52
CA PHE A 108 -8.12 28.27 2.93
C PHE A 108 -6.90 27.41 2.60
N ILE A 109 -6.63 26.42 3.45
CA ILE A 109 -5.50 25.49 3.30
C ILE A 109 -6.04 24.06 3.16
N LEU A 110 -5.42 23.30 2.28
CA LEU A 110 -5.75 21.91 2.01
C LEU A 110 -4.51 21.04 2.14
N ILE A 111 -4.61 19.95 2.91
CA ILE A 111 -3.60 18.89 2.97
C ILE A 111 -4.11 17.71 2.16
N GLN A 112 -3.35 17.33 1.13
CA GLN A 112 -3.67 16.21 0.25
C GLN A 112 -2.77 14.99 0.47
N ASP A 113 -3.39 13.83 0.37
CA ASP A 113 -2.76 12.53 0.15
C ASP A 113 -3.11 12.06 -1.27
N THR A 114 -2.13 12.11 -2.17
CA THR A 114 -2.29 11.53 -3.50
C THR A 114 -1.01 10.85 -3.98
N GLN A 115 -1.19 9.89 -4.87
CA GLN A 115 -0.11 9.26 -5.62
C GLN A 115 0.09 9.88 -7.00
N SER A 116 -0.86 10.69 -7.48
CA SER A 116 -0.77 11.38 -8.75
C SER A 116 -0.26 12.82 -8.55
N LYS A 117 0.39 13.37 -9.57
CA LYS A 117 0.87 14.76 -9.54
C LYS A 117 -0.25 15.80 -9.78
N GLN A 118 -1.48 15.37 -10.04
CA GLN A 118 -2.54 16.24 -10.55
C GLN A 118 -3.60 16.60 -9.51
N GLU A 119 -4.30 17.69 -9.83
CA GLU A 119 -5.34 18.47 -9.14
C GLU A 119 -6.55 17.70 -8.56
N GLU A 120 -6.39 16.48 -8.06
CA GLU A 120 -7.49 15.66 -7.54
C GLU A 120 -8.27 16.39 -6.44
N SER A 121 -7.58 16.93 -5.43
CA SER A 121 -8.24 17.61 -4.31
C SER A 121 -8.88 18.95 -4.70
N GLN A 122 -8.26 19.76 -5.56
CA GLN A 122 -8.88 21.00 -6.06
C GLN A 122 -10.13 20.68 -6.90
N ASN A 123 -10.08 19.63 -7.72
CA ASN A 123 -11.23 19.17 -8.50
C ASN A 123 -12.34 18.59 -7.60
N GLU A 124 -12.01 17.92 -6.49
CA GLU A 124 -12.97 17.51 -5.47
C GLU A 124 -13.71 18.72 -4.88
N ILE A 125 -12.98 19.79 -4.51
CA ILE A 125 -13.59 21.03 -4.01
C ILE A 125 -14.45 21.70 -5.10
N LYS A 126 -13.96 21.84 -6.33
CA LYS A 126 -14.75 22.41 -7.45
C LYS A 126 -16.05 21.63 -7.69
N ARG A 127 -16.01 20.29 -7.59
CA ARG A 127 -17.19 19.42 -7.68
C ARG A 127 -18.14 19.64 -6.52
N LEU A 128 -17.65 19.78 -5.29
CA LEU A 128 -18.49 20.10 -4.14
C LEU A 128 -19.30 21.38 -4.38
N PHE A 129 -18.67 22.45 -4.88
CA PHE A 129 -19.40 23.68 -5.24
C PHE A 129 -20.42 23.44 -6.36
N ALA A 130 -20.07 22.65 -7.38
CA ALA A 130 -20.99 22.29 -8.46
C ALA A 130 -22.19 21.44 -7.99
N ASP A 131 -22.00 20.59 -6.99
CA ASP A 131 -23.05 19.75 -6.41
C ASP A 131 -23.99 20.56 -5.52
N LYS A 132 -23.47 21.59 -4.83
CA LYS A 132 -24.27 22.53 -4.04
C LYS A 132 -25.01 23.58 -4.89
N LYS A 133 -24.79 23.59 -6.22
CA LYS A 133 -25.53 24.41 -7.19
C LYS A 133 -25.59 25.89 -6.83
N VAL A 134 -24.42 26.49 -6.57
CA VAL A 134 -24.30 27.85 -6.02
C VAL A 134 -24.90 28.90 -6.95
N LEU A 135 -24.63 28.81 -8.26
CA LEU A 135 -25.21 29.73 -9.24
C LEU A 135 -26.74 29.62 -9.27
N THR A 136 -27.27 28.40 -9.29
CA THR A 136 -28.71 28.15 -9.27
C THR A 136 -29.35 28.74 -8.02
N ASN A 137 -28.73 28.54 -6.84
CA ASN A 137 -29.19 29.10 -5.57
C ASN A 137 -29.19 30.64 -5.59
N LEU A 138 -28.16 31.26 -6.15
CA LEU A 138 -28.11 32.72 -6.34
C LEU A 138 -29.28 33.21 -7.21
N ILE A 139 -29.53 32.54 -8.35
CA ILE A 139 -30.63 32.89 -9.25
C ILE A 139 -31.98 32.68 -8.57
N ASP A 140 -32.20 31.55 -7.89
CA ASP A 140 -33.47 31.24 -7.22
C ASP A 140 -33.81 32.23 -6.08
N LYS A 141 -32.80 32.74 -5.37
CA LYS A 141 -33.00 33.78 -4.35
C LYS A 141 -33.31 35.15 -4.96
N GLY A 142 -32.77 35.45 -6.14
CA GLY A 142 -32.97 36.72 -6.82
C GLY A 142 -34.22 36.80 -7.68
N ASP A 143 -34.64 35.67 -8.28
CA ASP A 143 -35.69 35.60 -9.29
C ASP A 143 -37.04 35.10 -8.74
N ARG A 144 -38.04 36.00 -8.68
CA ARG A 144 -39.42 35.65 -8.30
C ARG A 144 -40.27 35.11 -9.46
N LYS A 145 -39.79 35.16 -10.71
CA LYS A 145 -40.54 34.75 -11.90
C LYS A 145 -39.98 33.43 -12.43
N ALA A 146 -40.61 32.32 -12.04
CA ALA A 146 -40.20 30.98 -12.46
C ALA A 146 -39.95 30.90 -13.97
N GLY A 147 -38.74 30.48 -14.33
CA GLY A 147 -38.38 30.08 -15.69
C GLY A 147 -37.58 31.08 -16.54
N LEU A 148 -37.44 32.34 -16.10
CA LEU A 148 -36.81 33.37 -16.94
C LEU A 148 -35.30 33.17 -17.10
N LEU A 149 -34.64 32.66 -16.06
CA LEU A 149 -33.18 32.48 -16.00
C LEU A 149 -32.75 31.00 -16.00
N ASP A 150 -33.63 30.08 -16.44
CA ASP A 150 -33.34 28.64 -16.47
C ASP A 150 -32.15 28.28 -17.38
N CYS A 151 -31.92 29.06 -18.44
CA CYS A 151 -30.73 28.90 -19.29
C CYS A 151 -29.43 29.19 -18.53
N ILE A 152 -29.44 30.15 -17.60
CA ILE A 152 -28.29 30.47 -16.74
C ILE A 152 -28.09 29.34 -15.71
N LYS A 153 -29.18 28.83 -15.11
CA LYS A 153 -29.10 27.70 -14.17
C LYS A 153 -28.49 26.46 -14.82
N SER A 154 -28.71 26.25 -16.12
CA SER A 154 -28.09 25.13 -16.85
C SER A 154 -26.56 25.19 -16.93
N MET A 155 -25.97 26.37 -16.74
CA MET A 155 -24.52 26.57 -16.70
C MET A 155 -23.90 26.09 -15.38
N ASP A 156 -24.70 25.87 -14.34
CA ASP A 156 -24.26 25.45 -13.00
C ASP A 156 -23.81 23.98 -12.97
N ASN A 157 -22.65 23.73 -13.56
CA ASN A 157 -22.01 22.43 -13.69
C ASN A 157 -20.50 22.55 -13.40
N SER A 158 -19.78 21.42 -13.36
CA SER A 158 -18.36 21.43 -12.97
C SER A 158 -17.48 22.37 -13.79
N ASN A 159 -17.78 22.59 -15.08
CA ASN A 159 -16.98 23.48 -15.92
C ASN A 159 -17.08 24.95 -15.50
N PHE A 160 -18.23 25.35 -14.94
CA PHE A 160 -18.44 26.70 -14.44
C PHE A 160 -17.48 27.04 -13.30
N TYR A 161 -17.17 26.07 -12.45
CA TYR A 161 -16.30 26.25 -11.29
C TYR A 161 -14.81 26.01 -11.59
N ASN A 162 -14.41 25.92 -12.86
CA ASN A 162 -13.01 25.66 -13.21
C ASN A 162 -12.05 26.75 -12.72
N THR A 163 -12.50 28.01 -12.69
CA THR A 163 -11.75 29.17 -12.21
C THR A 163 -12.07 29.55 -10.76
N LEU A 164 -12.84 28.72 -10.04
CA LEU A 164 -13.26 29.00 -8.67
C LEU A 164 -12.07 29.14 -7.71
N LEU A 165 -11.02 28.34 -7.92
CA LEU A 165 -9.86 28.28 -7.05
C LEU A 165 -8.68 28.91 -7.77
N GLY A 166 -8.03 29.86 -7.10
CA GLY A 166 -6.72 30.38 -7.46
C GLY A 166 -5.67 29.83 -6.52
N ASP A 167 -4.44 29.67 -7.04
CA ASP A 167 -3.28 29.46 -6.20
C ASP A 167 -2.92 30.80 -5.54
N ASP A 168 -2.60 30.79 -4.24
CA ASP A 168 -2.06 31.97 -3.57
C ASP A 168 -0.62 32.19 -4.10
N GLU A 169 -0.38 33.28 -4.83
CA GLU A 169 0.87 33.54 -5.59
C GLU A 169 2.14 33.49 -4.72
N ASP A 170 2.00 33.58 -3.39
CA ASP A 170 3.10 33.65 -2.43
C ASP A 170 3.59 32.30 -1.88
N ILE A 171 2.91 31.16 -2.16
CA ILE A 171 3.30 29.85 -1.60
C ILE A 171 3.22 28.73 -2.65
N ASP A 172 4.39 28.29 -3.12
CA ASP A 172 4.55 27.09 -3.94
C ASP A 172 3.88 25.86 -3.28
N ASN A 173 3.26 24.99 -4.07
CA ASN A 173 2.76 23.69 -3.61
C ASN A 173 3.83 22.95 -2.78
N LEU A 174 3.63 22.86 -1.47
CA LEU A 174 4.64 22.30 -0.57
C LEU A 174 4.54 20.78 -0.61
N THR A 175 5.50 20.13 -1.25
CA THR A 175 5.59 18.66 -1.24
C THR A 175 6.15 18.21 0.11
N ILE A 176 5.39 17.39 0.82
CA ILE A 176 5.74 16.86 2.14
C ILE A 176 5.91 15.34 2.07
N TRP A 177 6.67 14.79 3.01
CA TRP A 177 6.89 13.34 3.07
C TRP A 177 5.66 12.61 3.58
N SER A 178 5.12 13.08 4.70
CA SER A 178 3.89 12.58 5.31
C SER A 178 2.97 13.75 5.66
N PRO A 179 1.64 13.62 5.49
CA PRO A 179 0.69 14.64 5.91
C PRO A 179 0.46 14.69 7.43
N ILE A 180 0.75 13.60 8.14
CA ILE A 180 0.41 13.45 9.56
C ILE A 180 1.49 12.69 10.33
N TYR A 181 1.76 13.15 11.55
CA TYR A 181 2.76 12.60 12.46
C TYR A 181 2.16 12.44 13.86
N PRO A 182 2.36 11.31 14.55
CA PRO A 182 2.11 11.22 15.98
C PRO A 182 3.00 12.19 16.75
N CYS A 183 2.43 12.88 17.75
CA CYS A 183 3.15 13.77 18.65
C CYS A 183 4.35 13.07 19.32
N SER A 184 4.23 11.77 19.60
CA SER A 184 5.29 10.95 20.21
C SER A 184 6.57 10.79 19.38
N LEU A 185 6.55 11.15 18.09
CA LEU A 185 7.74 11.15 17.23
C LEU A 185 8.47 12.50 17.21
N LEU A 186 7.83 13.57 17.70
CA LEU A 186 8.30 14.94 17.58
C LEU A 186 8.84 15.47 18.91
N LYS A 187 9.86 16.31 18.84
CA LYS A 187 10.39 17.10 19.98
C LYS A 187 9.50 18.30 20.23
N LEU A 188 8.29 18.08 20.73
CA LEU A 188 7.32 19.16 20.96
C LEU A 188 7.82 20.22 21.93
N GLU A 189 8.72 19.86 22.86
CA GLU A 189 9.36 20.79 23.79
C GLU A 189 10.24 21.85 23.10
N SER A 190 10.65 21.60 21.85
CA SER A 190 11.40 22.55 21.03
C SER A 190 10.51 23.50 20.23
N LEU A 191 9.19 23.32 20.31
CA LEU A 191 8.18 24.06 19.58
C LEU A 191 7.32 24.89 20.52
N TYR A 192 6.70 25.94 19.97
CA TYR A 192 5.77 26.79 20.67
C TYR A 192 4.35 26.53 20.18
N GLU A 193 3.43 26.39 21.13
CA GLU A 193 2.01 26.17 20.86
C GLU A 193 1.26 27.50 20.93
N GLU A 194 0.55 27.85 19.86
CA GLU A 194 -0.43 28.94 19.82
C GLU A 194 -1.84 28.32 19.75
N ILE A 195 -2.76 28.75 20.63
CA ILE A 195 -4.13 28.23 20.65
C ILE A 195 -4.81 28.51 19.31
N PHE A 196 -5.46 27.49 18.74
CA PHE A 196 -6.17 27.60 17.47
C PHE A 196 -7.60 27.06 17.59
N SER A 197 -8.53 27.64 16.82
CA SER A 197 -9.94 27.23 16.85
C SER A 197 -10.15 25.96 16.01
N ILE A 198 -10.69 24.92 16.65
CA ILE A 198 -11.03 23.66 15.98
C ILE A 198 -12.16 23.84 14.95
N ASP A 199 -13.05 24.80 15.15
CA ASP A 199 -14.17 25.11 14.22
C ASP A 199 -13.71 25.52 12.82
N ARG A 200 -12.44 25.91 12.68
CA ARG A 200 -11.83 26.27 11.40
C ARG A 200 -11.23 25.07 10.67
N VAL A 201 -11.19 23.90 11.30
CA VAL A 201 -10.53 22.71 10.80
C VAL A 201 -11.56 21.63 10.52
N TRP A 202 -11.50 21.07 9.32
CA TRP A 202 -12.21 19.86 8.96
C TRP A 202 -11.23 18.74 8.65
N ILE A 203 -11.53 17.53 9.12
CA ILE A 203 -10.70 16.34 8.93
C ILE A 203 -11.53 15.24 8.26
N ASN A 204 -10.95 14.59 7.26
CA ASN A 204 -11.54 13.42 6.63
C ASN A 204 -11.29 12.17 7.49
N GLU A 205 -12.09 11.99 8.54
CA GLU A 205 -12.00 10.86 9.47
C GLU A 205 -12.08 9.50 8.75
N LYS A 206 -12.91 9.41 7.70
CA LYS A 206 -13.03 8.20 6.89
C LYS A 206 -11.70 7.84 6.22
N SER A 207 -11.05 8.81 5.58
CA SER A 207 -9.75 8.59 4.94
C SER A 207 -8.67 8.24 5.96
N LEU A 208 -8.66 8.90 7.12
CA LEU A 208 -7.75 8.56 8.22
C LEU A 208 -7.92 7.12 8.71
N LYS A 209 -9.16 6.68 8.92
CA LYS A 209 -9.46 5.31 9.35
C LYS A 209 -9.12 4.27 8.29
N GLU A 210 -9.48 4.51 7.03
CA GLU A 210 -9.29 3.55 5.94
C GLU A 210 -7.80 3.41 5.58
N ASN A 211 -7.11 4.53 5.36
CA ASN A 211 -5.76 4.58 4.82
C ASN A 211 -4.66 4.54 5.88
N TYR A 212 -4.92 5.06 7.09
CA TYR A 212 -3.90 5.20 8.14
C TYR A 212 -4.18 4.38 9.40
N LYS A 213 -5.37 3.78 9.52
CA LYS A 213 -5.83 3.10 10.74
C LYS A 213 -5.80 4.03 11.97
N ILE A 214 -6.05 5.31 11.72
CA ILE A 214 -6.15 6.34 12.76
C ILE A 214 -7.63 6.63 12.96
N GLU A 215 -8.10 6.46 14.18
CA GLU A 215 -9.42 6.94 14.60
C GLU A 215 -9.23 8.21 15.42
N ILE A 216 -9.92 9.28 15.02
CA ILE A 216 -9.95 10.55 15.73
C ILE A 216 -11.41 10.89 15.99
N ASN A 217 -11.71 11.30 17.22
CA ASN A 217 -13.01 11.84 17.57
C ASN A 217 -12.81 13.33 17.85
N LEU A 218 -13.49 14.16 17.07
CA LEU A 218 -13.47 15.61 17.25
C LEU A 218 -14.77 16.05 17.92
N ASP A 219 -14.64 16.94 18.90
CA ASP A 219 -15.73 17.67 19.53
C ASP A 219 -15.35 19.16 19.69
N GLU A 220 -16.32 19.97 20.12
CA GLU A 220 -16.14 21.42 20.33
C GLU A 220 -15.07 21.75 21.39
N ASN A 221 -14.70 20.80 22.25
CA ASN A 221 -13.69 20.97 23.29
C ASN A 221 -12.32 20.43 22.88
N THR A 222 -12.19 19.92 21.66
CA THR A 222 -10.96 19.30 21.18
C THR A 222 -9.86 20.35 21.10
N SER A 223 -8.76 20.06 21.79
CA SER A 223 -7.62 20.98 21.87
C SER A 223 -6.88 21.02 20.53
N CYS A 224 -6.76 22.23 19.97
CA CYS A 224 -6.11 22.49 18.69
C CYS A 224 -5.07 23.61 18.85
N TYR A 225 -3.86 23.38 18.33
CA TYR A 225 -2.76 24.33 18.46
C TYR A 225 -1.99 24.46 17.14
N LEU A 226 -1.59 25.69 16.80
CA LEU A 226 -0.55 25.91 15.80
C LEU A 226 0.83 25.68 16.44
N LEU A 227 1.72 25.02 15.71
CA LEU A 227 3.08 24.76 16.15
C LEU A 227 4.06 25.70 15.45
N HIS A 228 4.93 26.35 16.23
CA HIS A 228 5.90 27.33 15.75
C HIS A 228 7.33 27.00 16.18
N LYS A 229 8.30 27.35 15.34
CA LYS A 229 9.74 27.21 15.63
C LYS A 229 10.24 28.26 16.64
N SER A 230 9.63 29.46 16.64
CA SER A 230 10.00 30.58 17.51
C SER A 230 8.78 31.19 18.19
N LYS A 231 8.94 31.70 19.42
CA LYS A 231 7.88 32.45 20.13
C LYS A 231 7.45 33.73 19.41
N ASN A 232 8.33 34.28 18.58
CA ASN A 232 8.05 35.50 17.82
C ASN A 232 7.29 35.19 16.52
N ASP A 233 7.20 33.92 16.14
CA ASP A 233 6.32 33.49 15.06
C ASP A 233 4.91 33.35 15.63
N SER A 234 3.93 33.88 14.89
CA SER A 234 2.51 33.77 15.22
C SER A 234 1.72 33.68 13.94
N GLY A 235 0.54 33.08 14.05
CA GLY A 235 -0.38 32.89 12.94
C GLY A 235 0.03 31.76 12.00
N ILE A 236 -0.99 31.18 11.38
CA ILE A 236 -0.93 29.96 10.56
C ILE A 236 0.11 29.99 9.44
N ASP A 237 0.37 31.14 8.83
CA ASP A 237 1.35 31.32 7.74
C ASP A 237 2.78 31.01 8.19
N LYS A 238 3.07 31.21 9.49
CA LYS A 238 4.36 30.89 10.08
C LYS A 238 4.42 29.52 10.75
N ALA A 239 3.28 28.88 11.00
CA ALA A 239 3.20 27.59 11.65
C ALA A 239 3.86 26.49 10.80
N ILE A 240 4.51 25.53 11.46
CA ILE A 240 5.08 24.33 10.81
C ILE A 240 4.04 23.21 10.68
N GLY A 241 2.99 23.25 11.50
CA GLY A 241 1.93 22.25 11.54
C GLY A 241 0.83 22.63 12.54
N ILE A 242 -0.25 21.84 12.52
CA ILE A 242 -1.36 21.94 13.46
C ILE A 242 -1.41 20.68 14.31
N LYS A 243 -1.34 20.85 15.62
CA LYS A 243 -1.53 19.78 16.60
C LYS A 243 -3.02 19.67 16.95
N ILE A 244 -3.57 18.48 16.76
CA ILE A 244 -4.94 18.12 17.11
C ILE A 244 -4.87 16.80 17.86
N ASN A 245 -5.22 16.80 19.15
CA ASN A 245 -4.96 15.68 20.05
C ASN A 245 -3.48 15.25 20.01
N ASP A 246 -3.21 13.97 19.80
CA ASP A 246 -1.86 13.38 19.73
C ASP A 246 -1.28 13.32 18.31
N LEU A 247 -1.84 14.12 17.38
CA LEU A 247 -1.44 14.14 15.98
C LEU A 247 -1.04 15.54 15.54
N VAL A 248 -0.04 15.61 14.67
CA VAL A 248 0.42 16.84 14.03
C VAL A 248 0.23 16.72 12.52
N PHE A 249 -0.59 17.61 11.97
CA PHE A 249 -0.80 17.78 10.54
C PHE A 249 0.20 18.81 10.01
N VAL A 250 0.90 18.47 8.94
CA VAL A 250 2.03 19.27 8.45
C VAL A 250 1.56 20.45 7.61
N LEU A 251 2.13 21.62 7.85
CA LEU A 251 1.94 22.82 7.03
C LEU A 251 3.22 23.26 6.31
N LYS A 252 4.40 22.75 6.69
CA LYS A 252 5.71 23.08 6.09
C LYS A 252 6.64 21.88 5.89
N THR A 253 7.63 22.01 5.00
CA THR A 253 8.53 20.91 4.61
C THR A 253 9.57 20.55 5.66
N ASP A 254 9.85 21.41 6.63
CA ASP A 254 10.92 21.24 7.62
C ASP A 254 10.51 20.44 8.87
N ILE A 255 9.32 19.85 8.90
CA ILE A 255 8.86 19.10 10.09
C ILE A 255 9.78 17.93 10.46
N ASP A 256 10.45 17.33 9.48
CA ASP A 256 11.39 16.22 9.67
C ASP A 256 12.62 16.62 10.50
N GLU A 257 12.94 17.92 10.62
CA GLU A 257 13.98 18.46 11.51
C GLU A 257 13.65 18.24 12.99
N PHE A 258 12.34 18.18 13.31
CA PHE A 258 11.83 18.09 14.68
C PHE A 258 11.55 16.65 15.12
N ILE A 259 11.80 15.67 14.24
CA ILE A 259 11.72 14.26 14.61
C ILE A 259 12.78 13.95 15.66
N ASP A 260 12.34 13.31 16.75
CA ASP A 260 13.26 12.90 17.79
C ASP A 260 14.26 11.88 17.24
N LYS A 261 15.55 12.13 17.51
CA LYS A 261 16.65 11.27 17.08
C LYS A 261 16.49 9.86 17.63
N GLN A 262 15.95 9.71 18.83
CA GLN A 262 15.69 8.41 19.45
C GLN A 262 14.51 7.66 18.80
N LYS A 263 13.68 8.37 18.02
CA LYS A 263 12.47 7.85 17.35
C LYS A 263 12.64 7.73 15.83
N ARG A 264 13.88 7.83 15.32
CA ARG A 264 14.13 7.81 13.87
C ARG A 264 13.66 6.52 13.19
N PHE A 265 13.84 5.36 13.81
CA PHE A 265 13.34 4.12 13.22
C PHE A 265 11.80 4.04 13.20
N ASP A 266 11.13 4.52 14.26
CA ASP A 266 9.66 4.63 14.30
C ASP A 266 9.15 5.59 13.21
N TYR A 267 9.88 6.67 12.95
CA TYR A 267 9.61 7.59 11.84
C TYR A 267 9.76 6.90 10.47
N TYR A 268 10.85 6.16 10.22
CA TYR A 268 10.97 5.40 8.97
C TYR A 268 9.88 4.34 8.83
N TRP A 269 9.51 3.67 9.92
CA TRP A 269 8.38 2.75 9.94
C TRP A 269 7.08 3.45 9.52
N LEU A 270 6.80 4.63 10.08
CA LEU A 270 5.64 5.44 9.70
C LEU A 270 5.62 5.70 8.19
N LEU A 271 6.76 6.10 7.61
CA LEU A 271 6.86 6.35 6.16
C LEU A 271 6.58 5.09 5.31
N PHE A 272 7.09 3.93 5.73
CA PHE A 272 6.77 2.65 5.07
C PHE A 272 5.29 2.30 5.18
N LYS A 273 4.72 2.40 6.38
CA LYS A 273 3.30 2.11 6.66
C LYS A 273 2.37 3.04 5.87
N MET A 274 2.76 4.30 5.69
CA MET A 274 2.02 5.31 4.92
C MET A 274 2.26 5.23 3.41
N ASN A 275 3.02 4.22 2.94
CA ASN A 275 3.34 3.97 1.55
C ASN A 275 4.09 5.13 0.86
N VAL A 276 4.84 5.94 1.62
CA VAL A 276 5.58 7.11 1.10
C VAL A 276 6.59 6.70 0.02
N PHE A 277 7.25 5.56 0.24
CA PHE A 277 8.23 4.99 -0.69
C PHE A 277 7.65 3.98 -1.67
N ARG A 278 6.34 3.68 -1.61
CA ARG A 278 5.78 2.52 -2.31
C ARG A 278 5.26 2.91 -3.69
N ASN A 279 5.65 2.15 -4.69
CA ASN A 279 4.98 2.16 -5.99
C ASN A 279 3.79 1.19 -5.95
N ILE A 280 2.59 1.71 -5.70
CA ILE A 280 1.38 0.88 -5.61
C ILE A 280 1.03 0.21 -6.94
N ALA A 281 1.30 0.87 -8.08
CA ALA A 281 1.00 0.31 -9.41
C ALA A 281 1.79 -0.97 -9.71
N GLU A 282 2.97 -1.11 -9.13
CA GLU A 282 3.84 -2.29 -9.28
C GLU A 282 3.69 -3.29 -8.14
N SER A 283 3.04 -2.90 -7.04
CA SER A 283 2.86 -3.76 -5.88
C SER A 283 1.73 -4.75 -6.10
N LYS A 284 2.06 -6.04 -6.24
CA LYS A 284 1.05 -7.12 -6.19
C LYS A 284 0.60 -7.31 -4.75
N LYS A 285 -0.71 -7.27 -4.49
CA LYS A 285 -1.25 -7.71 -3.20
C LYS A 285 -0.96 -9.20 -3.03
N ILE A 286 -0.44 -9.58 -1.87
CA ILE A 286 -0.48 -10.97 -1.41
C ILE A 286 -1.96 -11.29 -1.15
N GLU A 287 -2.57 -12.05 -2.06
CA GLU A 287 -3.94 -12.52 -1.91
C GLU A 287 -3.90 -13.98 -1.49
N SER A 288 -3.81 -14.21 -0.17
CA SER A 288 -3.87 -15.55 0.37
C SER A 288 -5.15 -16.24 -0.09
N PRO A 289 -5.07 -17.51 -0.52
CA PRO A 289 -6.25 -18.27 -0.91
C PRO A 289 -7.30 -18.25 0.21
N GLN A 290 -8.51 -17.74 -0.09
CA GLN A 290 -9.56 -17.57 0.92
C GLN A 290 -10.44 -18.80 1.11
N LYS A 291 -10.46 -19.72 0.14
CA LYS A 291 -11.25 -20.96 0.14
C LYS A 291 -10.70 -21.99 -0.85
N GLY A 292 -11.05 -23.25 -0.66
CA GLY A 292 -10.74 -24.34 -1.59
C GLY A 292 -9.38 -25.01 -1.35
N LEU A 293 -8.94 -25.81 -2.33
CA LEU A 293 -7.79 -26.72 -2.20
C LEU A 293 -6.49 -26.01 -1.79
N LEU A 294 -6.23 -24.81 -2.32
CA LEU A 294 -5.01 -24.04 -1.99
C LEU A 294 -5.01 -23.52 -0.55
N LYS A 295 -6.18 -23.07 -0.05
CA LYS A 295 -6.32 -22.67 1.35
C LYS A 295 -6.09 -23.85 2.26
N ASP A 296 -6.79 -24.95 1.97
CA ASP A 296 -6.66 -26.20 2.72
C ASP A 296 -5.21 -26.68 2.76
N PHE A 297 -4.48 -26.57 1.63
CA PHE A 297 -3.05 -26.89 1.55
C PHE A 297 -2.23 -25.98 2.46
N LEU A 298 -2.38 -24.65 2.32
CA LEU A 298 -1.63 -23.67 3.10
C LEU A 298 -1.91 -23.78 4.61
N ASP A 299 -3.16 -23.95 5.01
CA ASP A 299 -3.53 -24.16 6.41
C ASP A 299 -2.91 -25.46 6.96
N THR A 300 -2.87 -26.52 6.13
CA THR A 300 -2.24 -27.78 6.53
C THR A 300 -0.72 -27.64 6.69
N THR A 301 -0.05 -26.70 6.01
CA THR A 301 1.40 -26.45 6.19
C THR A 301 1.78 -25.92 7.57
N GLN A 302 0.81 -25.55 8.40
CA GLN A 302 1.07 -25.21 9.81
C GLN A 302 1.32 -26.46 10.67
N MET A 303 0.99 -27.64 10.16
CA MET A 303 1.27 -28.93 10.80
C MET A 303 2.70 -29.38 10.46
N ASP A 304 3.55 -29.56 11.47
CA ASP A 304 4.96 -29.88 11.27
C ASP A 304 5.19 -31.16 10.45
N ASP A 305 4.38 -32.19 10.65
CA ASP A 305 4.52 -33.44 9.90
C ASP A 305 4.22 -33.26 8.40
N PHE A 306 3.36 -32.31 8.03
CA PHE A 306 3.10 -31.97 6.62
C PHE A 306 4.24 -31.14 6.03
N SER A 307 4.73 -30.12 6.75
CA SER A 307 5.92 -29.36 6.35
C SER A 307 7.14 -30.27 6.13
N CYS A 308 7.35 -31.22 7.05
CA CYS A 308 8.37 -32.24 6.93
C CYS A 308 8.16 -33.12 5.70
N LEU A 309 6.93 -33.55 5.42
CA LEU A 309 6.62 -34.30 4.20
C LEU A 309 6.97 -33.50 2.92
N LEU A 310 6.61 -32.22 2.86
CA LEU A 310 6.91 -31.36 1.71
C LEU A 310 8.41 -31.14 1.48
N SER A 311 9.25 -31.30 2.52
CA SER A 311 10.71 -31.22 2.36
C SER A 311 11.32 -32.34 1.50
N TYR A 312 10.56 -33.41 1.23
CA TYR A 312 10.95 -34.47 0.31
C TYR A 312 10.54 -34.21 -1.15
N LEU A 313 9.97 -33.04 -1.46
CA LEU A 313 9.64 -32.67 -2.83
C LEU A 313 10.90 -32.60 -3.70
N GLU A 314 10.93 -33.43 -4.74
CA GLU A 314 11.90 -33.31 -5.81
C GLU A 314 11.36 -32.31 -6.86
N ASN A 315 12.24 -31.42 -7.32
CA ASN A 315 11.93 -30.37 -8.29
C ASN A 315 10.72 -29.50 -7.89
N ASN A 316 10.47 -29.35 -6.58
CA ASN A 316 9.30 -28.66 -6.02
C ASN A 316 7.95 -29.22 -6.51
N LEU A 317 7.90 -30.50 -6.90
CA LEU A 317 6.75 -31.06 -7.63
C LEU A 317 6.26 -32.41 -7.12
N TYR A 318 7.13 -33.38 -6.82
CA TYR A 318 6.70 -34.74 -6.50
C TYR A 318 7.54 -35.42 -5.41
N ILE A 319 6.98 -36.47 -4.80
CA ILE A 319 7.60 -37.30 -3.76
C ILE A 319 7.64 -38.76 -4.25
N LYS A 320 8.81 -39.41 -4.24
CA LYS A 320 8.99 -40.76 -4.79
C LYS A 320 9.05 -41.89 -3.77
N ASP A 321 9.73 -41.68 -2.62
CA ASP A 321 10.11 -42.78 -1.70
C ASP A 321 9.44 -42.68 -0.32
N GLN A 322 8.59 -41.67 -0.11
CA GLN A 322 7.89 -41.48 1.17
C GLN A 322 6.41 -41.84 1.01
N GLU A 323 5.88 -42.54 2.01
CA GLU A 323 4.45 -42.80 2.11
C GLU A 323 3.71 -41.50 2.45
N ILE A 324 2.66 -41.17 1.70
CA ILE A 324 1.80 -40.02 1.97
C ILE A 324 0.72 -40.46 2.96
N PRO A 325 0.66 -39.88 4.18
CA PRO A 325 -0.41 -40.16 5.13
C PRO A 325 -1.79 -39.88 4.51
N ASP A 326 -2.80 -40.67 4.88
CA ASP A 326 -4.15 -40.58 4.29
C ASP A 326 -4.75 -39.16 4.34
N LYS A 327 -4.52 -38.44 5.44
CA LYS A 327 -4.97 -37.04 5.62
C LYS A 327 -4.37 -36.06 4.61
N TYR A 328 -3.24 -36.40 3.99
CA TYR A 328 -2.51 -35.55 3.04
C TYR A 328 -2.65 -36.00 1.59
N LYS A 329 -3.16 -37.21 1.33
CA LYS A 329 -3.37 -37.74 -0.04
C LYS A 329 -4.19 -36.80 -0.92
N ARG A 330 -5.10 -36.02 -0.35
CA ARG A 330 -5.93 -35.05 -1.09
C ARG A 330 -5.13 -34.01 -1.89
N PHE A 331 -3.86 -33.77 -1.55
CA PHE A 331 -2.98 -32.78 -2.20
C PHE A 331 -2.11 -33.36 -3.33
N PHE A 332 -2.09 -34.68 -3.47
CA PHE A 332 -1.23 -35.37 -4.43
C PHE A 332 -2.03 -36.28 -5.34
N ASP A 333 -1.51 -36.49 -6.55
CA ASP A 333 -1.95 -37.52 -7.48
C ASP A 333 -0.86 -38.60 -7.58
N PRO A 334 -1.18 -39.88 -7.37
CA PRO A 334 -0.24 -40.97 -7.60
C PRO A 334 -0.10 -41.20 -9.11
N LEU A 335 1.05 -40.85 -9.68
CA LEU A 335 1.32 -40.93 -11.11
C LEU A 335 2.53 -41.81 -11.41
N VAL A 336 2.51 -42.46 -12.58
CA VAL A 336 3.68 -43.17 -13.11
C VAL A 336 4.64 -42.15 -13.70
N LYS A 337 5.84 -42.05 -13.11
CA LYS A 337 6.94 -41.25 -13.63
C LYS A 337 7.73 -42.04 -14.69
N PHE A 338 7.90 -41.46 -15.87
CA PHE A 338 8.83 -42.00 -16.85
C PHE A 338 10.27 -41.59 -16.53
N GLU A 339 11.18 -42.56 -16.64
CA GLU A 339 12.61 -42.26 -16.66
C GLU A 339 12.98 -41.53 -17.96
N LYS A 340 14.20 -40.98 -18.02
CA LYS A 340 14.73 -40.20 -19.16
C LYS A 340 14.28 -40.76 -20.52
N ILE A 341 13.52 -39.94 -21.24
CA ILE A 341 13.07 -40.19 -22.61
C ILE A 341 13.97 -39.39 -23.55
N ASP A 342 14.61 -40.07 -24.52
CA ASP A 342 15.57 -39.41 -25.42
C ASP A 342 14.94 -38.21 -26.16
N GLY A 343 15.57 -37.05 -26.06
CA GLY A 343 15.06 -35.80 -26.62
C GLY A 343 14.07 -35.04 -25.74
N LEU A 344 13.68 -35.59 -24.58
CA LEU A 344 12.90 -34.92 -23.53
C LEU A 344 13.64 -34.96 -22.18
N ASN A 345 14.97 -35.05 -22.19
CA ASN A 345 15.81 -35.23 -21.01
C ASN A 345 15.68 -34.11 -19.95
N ASN A 346 15.13 -32.96 -20.32
CA ASN A 346 14.95 -31.80 -19.45
C ASN A 346 13.51 -31.69 -18.90
N TYR A 347 12.66 -32.69 -19.15
CA TYR A 347 11.27 -32.71 -18.71
C TYR A 347 11.03 -33.90 -17.79
N ASP A 348 10.34 -33.67 -16.69
CA ASP A 348 9.71 -34.74 -15.92
C ASP A 348 8.34 -35.06 -16.55
N ILE A 349 8.11 -36.33 -16.90
CA ILE A 349 6.89 -36.77 -17.58
C ILE A 349 6.15 -37.76 -16.68
N PHE A 350 4.89 -37.47 -16.44
CA PHE A 350 4.00 -38.23 -15.57
C PHE A 350 2.73 -38.61 -16.31
N VAL A 351 2.22 -39.80 -16.03
CA VAL A 351 0.93 -40.27 -16.55
C VAL A 351 0.15 -40.99 -15.47
N HIS A 352 -1.18 -41.00 -15.59
CA HIS A 352 -2.01 -41.81 -14.70
C HIS A 352 -1.71 -43.29 -14.90
N ASP A 353 -1.70 -44.05 -13.80
CA ASP A 353 -1.79 -45.50 -13.91
C ASP A 353 -3.19 -45.88 -14.40
N VAL A 354 -3.25 -46.82 -15.35
CA VAL A 354 -4.48 -47.28 -15.99
C VAL A 354 -4.62 -48.77 -15.76
N ASP A 355 -5.83 -49.30 -15.60
CA ASP A 355 -5.98 -50.72 -15.23
C ASP A 355 -5.97 -51.70 -16.41
N VAL A 356 -5.72 -51.19 -17.61
CA VAL A 356 -5.79 -51.93 -18.88
C VAL A 356 -4.47 -51.80 -19.65
N ASP A 357 -4.21 -52.76 -20.53
CA ASP A 357 -3.11 -52.64 -21.49
C ASP A 357 -3.43 -51.51 -22.46
N SER A 358 -2.61 -50.46 -22.45
CA SER A 358 -2.83 -49.28 -23.28
C SER A 358 -1.52 -48.57 -23.61
N THR A 359 -1.53 -47.80 -24.70
CA THR A 359 -0.47 -46.83 -24.97
C THR A 359 -0.59 -45.66 -23.99
N LEU A 360 0.49 -45.38 -23.26
CA LEU A 360 0.58 -44.24 -22.35
C LEU A 360 1.20 -43.01 -23.04
N LEU A 361 2.20 -43.24 -23.90
CA LEU A 361 2.89 -42.18 -24.64
C LEU A 361 3.31 -42.70 -26.02
N GLY A 362 2.98 -41.97 -27.08
CA GLY A 362 3.45 -42.23 -28.43
C GLY A 362 4.02 -40.94 -29.04
N ALA A 363 5.30 -40.96 -29.41
CA ALA A 363 5.97 -39.87 -30.09
C ALA A 363 6.48 -40.37 -31.44
N TYR A 364 5.97 -39.78 -32.51
CA TYR A 364 6.31 -40.12 -33.89
C TYR A 364 6.84 -38.87 -34.61
N ASN A 365 7.87 -39.03 -35.43
CA ASN A 365 8.30 -38.02 -36.37
C ASN A 365 7.24 -37.85 -37.46
N THR A 366 6.87 -36.61 -37.77
CA THR A 366 5.90 -36.28 -38.83
C THR A 366 6.51 -36.34 -40.23
N ALA A 367 7.85 -36.34 -40.33
CA ALA A 367 8.60 -36.51 -41.56
C ALA A 367 9.86 -37.35 -41.31
N ARG A 368 10.26 -38.13 -42.31
CA ARG A 368 11.50 -38.91 -42.27
C ARG A 368 12.70 -37.98 -42.45
N GLY A 369 13.62 -37.94 -41.48
CA GLY A 369 14.86 -37.19 -41.61
C GLY A 369 15.78 -37.79 -42.68
N ALA A 370 16.64 -36.96 -43.28
CA ALA A 370 17.54 -37.36 -44.37
C ALA A 370 18.51 -38.52 -43.99
N ASP A 371 18.82 -38.65 -42.70
CA ASP A 371 19.73 -39.66 -42.16
C ASP A 371 19.02 -40.86 -41.49
N ASP A 372 17.71 -41.05 -41.76
CA ASP A 372 16.88 -41.98 -41.01
C ASP A 372 16.54 -43.29 -41.76
N SER A 373 17.21 -44.39 -41.39
CA SER A 373 17.03 -45.71 -42.01
C SER A 373 15.84 -46.52 -41.48
N SER A 374 15.16 -46.10 -40.40
CA SER A 374 14.00 -46.80 -39.82
C SER A 374 12.82 -45.86 -39.48
N TYR A 375 11.65 -46.46 -39.22
CA TYR A 375 10.29 -45.88 -39.20
C TYR A 375 10.09 -44.59 -38.38
N ASN A 376 8.96 -43.91 -38.66
CA ASN A 376 8.45 -42.69 -37.99
C ASN A 376 8.38 -42.74 -36.44
N LEU A 377 8.65 -43.86 -35.77
CA LEU A 377 8.53 -43.97 -34.32
C LEU A 377 9.78 -43.46 -33.60
N LYS A 378 9.61 -42.47 -32.72
CA LYS A 378 10.67 -41.98 -31.83
C LYS A 378 10.61 -42.71 -30.49
N HIS A 379 9.45 -42.72 -29.83
CA HIS A 379 9.19 -43.41 -28.56
C HIS A 379 7.76 -43.94 -28.50
N LEU A 380 7.58 -45.18 -28.07
CA LEU A 380 6.27 -45.73 -27.70
C LEU A 380 6.39 -46.36 -26.33
N ILE A 381 5.58 -45.92 -25.38
CA ILE A 381 5.50 -46.49 -24.04
C ILE A 381 4.10 -47.05 -23.86
N GLU A 382 4.03 -48.36 -23.74
CA GLU A 382 2.81 -49.10 -23.47
C GLU A 382 2.82 -49.60 -22.03
N GLN A 383 1.66 -49.59 -21.42
CA GLN A 383 1.42 -50.35 -20.22
C GLN A 383 1.08 -51.80 -20.58
N LYS A 384 1.83 -52.75 -20.02
CA LYS A 384 1.46 -54.17 -20.00
C LYS A 384 1.77 -54.75 -18.63
N ARG A 385 0.72 -54.96 -17.83
CA ARG A 385 0.87 -55.29 -16.40
C ARG A 385 1.83 -56.48 -16.18
N PRO A 386 2.76 -56.40 -15.21
CA PRO A 386 2.97 -55.32 -14.23
C PRO A 386 3.92 -54.20 -14.70
N ASN A 387 4.40 -54.24 -15.94
CA ASN A 387 5.53 -53.44 -16.41
C ASN A 387 5.13 -52.37 -17.45
N LEU A 388 6.06 -51.46 -17.70
CA LEU A 388 6.08 -50.61 -18.88
C LEU A 388 6.87 -51.31 -19.98
N HIS A 389 6.34 -51.28 -21.19
CA HIS A 389 6.98 -51.76 -22.40
C HIS A 389 7.39 -50.54 -23.23
N CYS A 390 8.70 -50.29 -23.31
CA CYS A 390 9.27 -49.14 -24.00
C CYS A 390 9.88 -49.57 -25.33
N TRP A 391 9.48 -48.90 -26.41
CA TRP A 391 9.98 -49.11 -27.76
C TRP A 391 10.66 -47.83 -28.25
N THR A 392 11.86 -47.95 -28.80
CA THR A 392 12.59 -46.84 -29.44
C THR A 392 13.05 -47.24 -30.85
N LYS A 393 13.54 -46.27 -31.62
CA LYS A 393 14.02 -46.44 -33.01
C LYS A 393 15.01 -47.59 -33.21
N SER A 394 15.83 -47.88 -32.21
CA SER A 394 16.99 -48.78 -32.31
C SER A 394 16.96 -49.96 -31.34
N SER A 395 15.90 -50.13 -30.54
CA SER A 395 15.85 -51.18 -29.51
C SER A 395 14.65 -52.12 -29.66
N SER A 396 14.87 -53.40 -29.33
CA SER A 396 13.79 -54.32 -29.00
C SER A 396 13.06 -53.84 -27.73
N CYS A 397 11.78 -54.20 -27.58
CA CYS A 397 10.98 -53.81 -26.42
C CYS A 397 11.73 -54.00 -25.09
N ILE A 398 11.97 -52.90 -24.38
CA ILE A 398 12.56 -52.92 -23.05
C ILE A 398 11.44 -52.94 -22.02
N LYS A 399 11.46 -53.94 -21.13
CA LYS A 399 10.53 -54.02 -19.99
C LYS A 399 11.12 -53.24 -18.82
N LYS A 400 10.36 -52.28 -18.29
CA LYS A 400 10.73 -51.50 -17.10
C LYS A 400 9.66 -51.65 -16.02
N SER A 401 10.08 -51.68 -14.75
CA SER A 401 9.15 -51.56 -13.63
C SER A 401 8.52 -50.17 -13.60
N LYS A 402 7.27 -50.08 -13.15
CA LYS A 402 6.60 -48.80 -12.92
C LYS A 402 7.25 -48.10 -11.73
N LYS A 403 7.47 -46.79 -11.87
CA LYS A 403 7.84 -45.91 -10.76
C LYS A 403 6.65 -45.01 -10.45
N ILE A 404 5.88 -45.37 -9.44
CA ILE A 404 4.77 -44.54 -8.96
C ILE A 404 5.33 -43.49 -8.02
N VAL A 405 4.98 -42.24 -8.23
CA VAL A 405 5.36 -41.09 -7.39
C VAL A 405 4.11 -40.29 -7.07
N ASN A 406 4.13 -39.56 -5.97
CA ASN A 406 3.04 -38.67 -5.55
C ASN A 406 3.35 -37.26 -6.04
N VAL A 407 2.64 -36.80 -7.06
CA VAL A 407 2.82 -35.49 -7.69
C VAL A 407 1.85 -34.50 -7.08
N LEU A 408 2.29 -33.29 -6.74
CA LEU A 408 1.39 -32.23 -6.32
C LEU A 408 0.32 -31.99 -7.39
N LYS A 409 -0.94 -31.83 -6.97
CA LYS A 409 -2.02 -31.47 -7.89
C LYS A 409 -1.65 -30.19 -8.67
N PRO A 410 -2.06 -30.05 -9.94
CA PRO A 410 -1.59 -28.96 -10.81
C PRO A 410 -1.74 -27.55 -10.22
N GLU A 411 -2.88 -27.25 -9.58
CA GLU A 411 -3.13 -25.95 -8.94
C GLU A 411 -2.14 -25.69 -7.78
N ILE A 412 -1.86 -26.73 -6.98
CA ILE A 412 -0.92 -26.64 -5.86
C ILE A 412 0.51 -26.51 -6.41
N ALA A 413 0.90 -27.29 -7.41
CA ALA A 413 2.22 -27.22 -8.02
C ALA A 413 2.52 -25.81 -8.57
N TYR A 414 1.54 -25.20 -9.26
CA TYR A 414 1.67 -23.83 -9.75
C TYR A 414 1.82 -22.83 -8.61
N PHE A 415 0.94 -22.89 -7.60
CA PHE A 415 1.00 -22.06 -6.39
C PHE A 415 2.34 -22.22 -5.65
N PHE A 416 2.84 -23.44 -5.56
CA PHE A 416 4.06 -23.80 -4.84
C PHE A 416 5.30 -23.12 -5.42
N ILE A 417 5.38 -23.05 -6.75
CA ILE A 417 6.47 -22.40 -7.46
C ILE A 417 6.32 -20.88 -7.46
N GLU A 418 5.09 -20.37 -7.60
CA GLU A 418 4.86 -18.94 -7.79
C GLU A 418 4.94 -18.15 -6.48
N LYS A 419 4.27 -18.59 -5.40
CA LYS A 419 3.98 -17.73 -4.23
C LYS A 419 3.95 -18.43 -2.87
N PHE A 420 3.98 -19.77 -2.83
CA PHE A 420 3.75 -20.52 -1.59
C PHE A 420 4.60 -20.02 -0.42
N TYR A 421 5.90 -19.79 -0.63
CA TYR A 421 6.77 -19.49 0.50
C TYR A 421 6.59 -18.06 1.04
N GLU A 422 6.24 -17.10 0.18
CA GLU A 422 5.86 -15.74 0.62
C GLU A 422 4.56 -15.81 1.46
N GLU A 423 3.56 -16.56 1.00
CA GLU A 423 2.30 -16.76 1.73
C GLU A 423 2.49 -17.51 3.06
N PHE A 424 3.39 -18.50 3.07
CA PHE A 424 3.80 -19.23 4.27
C PHE A 424 4.44 -18.29 5.30
N LEU A 425 5.40 -17.47 4.88
CA LEU A 425 6.06 -16.49 5.74
C LEU A 425 5.11 -15.38 6.18
N PHE A 426 4.21 -14.93 5.30
CA PHE A 426 3.15 -13.98 5.65
C PHE A 426 2.29 -14.49 6.80
N ASN A 427 1.89 -15.77 6.77
CA ASN A 427 1.11 -16.37 7.86
C ASN A 427 1.87 -16.47 9.18
N ILE A 428 3.19 -16.73 9.14
CA ILE A 428 4.05 -16.72 10.33
C ILE A 428 4.09 -15.30 10.93
N LEU A 429 4.42 -14.30 10.12
CA LEU A 429 4.51 -12.91 10.57
C LEU A 429 3.15 -12.39 11.08
N ARG A 430 2.05 -12.78 10.42
CA ARG A 430 0.70 -12.48 10.88
C ARG A 430 0.43 -13.07 12.25
N THR A 431 0.76 -14.35 12.46
CA THR A 431 0.61 -15.01 13.76
C THR A 431 1.37 -14.27 14.86
N ILE A 432 2.63 -13.90 14.60
CA ILE A 432 3.44 -13.12 15.54
C ILE A 432 2.82 -11.74 15.80
N SER A 433 2.41 -11.00 14.77
CA SER A 433 1.81 -9.67 14.94
C SER A 433 0.47 -9.68 15.71
N CYS A 434 -0.29 -10.77 15.61
CA CYS A 434 -1.53 -10.93 16.38
C CYS A 434 -1.27 -11.24 17.85
N GLU A 435 -0.15 -11.88 18.17
CA GLU A 435 0.25 -12.19 19.54
C GLU A 435 1.01 -11.02 20.21
N TYR A 436 1.69 -10.19 19.43
CA TYR A 436 2.60 -9.15 19.90
C TYR A 436 2.35 -7.81 19.22
N ASN A 437 1.74 -6.87 19.96
CA ASN A 437 1.34 -5.55 19.45
C ASN A 437 2.51 -4.66 18.99
N ASN A 438 3.73 -4.94 19.44
CA ASN A 438 4.94 -4.20 19.03
C ASN A 438 5.49 -4.69 17.68
N VAL A 439 4.98 -5.80 17.15
CA VAL A 439 5.37 -6.35 15.84
C VAL A 439 4.35 -5.95 14.78
N GLU A 440 4.80 -5.19 13.79
CA GLU A 440 4.01 -4.82 12.62
C GLU A 440 4.81 -5.13 11.36
N PHE A 441 4.15 -5.37 10.23
CA PHE A 441 4.86 -5.61 8.98
C PHE A 441 4.08 -5.14 7.75
N VAL A 442 4.83 -4.86 6.68
CA VAL A 442 4.31 -4.66 5.32
C VAL A 442 4.96 -5.66 4.39
N SER A 443 4.24 -6.07 3.33
CA SER A 443 4.71 -7.06 2.37
C SER A 443 4.62 -6.56 0.92
N ASN A 444 5.37 -7.22 0.04
CA ASN A 444 5.47 -6.92 -1.40
C ASN A 444 5.71 -5.43 -1.65
N TYR A 445 6.75 -4.90 -0.99
CA TYR A 445 7.04 -3.49 -0.95
C TYR A 445 7.94 -3.12 -2.14
N ASN A 446 7.30 -2.70 -3.23
CA ASN A 446 7.99 -2.20 -4.42
C ASN A 446 8.36 -0.74 -4.22
N THR A 447 9.65 -0.43 -4.31
CA THR A 447 10.23 0.89 -4.04
C THR A 447 11.25 1.25 -5.13
N GLU A 448 11.64 2.51 -5.16
CA GLU A 448 12.62 3.05 -6.08
C GLU A 448 13.71 3.79 -5.29
N SER A 449 14.98 3.52 -5.57
CA SER A 449 16.09 4.32 -5.05
C SER A 449 16.70 5.18 -6.15
N LEU A 450 17.24 6.34 -5.80
CA LEU A 450 17.95 7.20 -6.77
C LEU A 450 19.18 6.46 -7.36
N PRO A 451 19.49 6.60 -8.66
CA PRO A 451 18.78 7.38 -9.69
C PRO A 451 17.84 6.49 -10.54
N HIS A 452 16.83 5.85 -9.96
CA HIS A 452 15.82 4.97 -10.61
C HIS A 452 16.07 3.45 -10.55
N ASN A 453 16.77 2.96 -9.52
CA ASN A 453 16.85 1.52 -9.29
C ASN A 453 15.58 1.03 -8.59
N LYS A 454 14.81 0.16 -9.24
CA LYS A 454 13.63 -0.47 -8.66
C LYS A 454 14.03 -1.65 -7.78
N HIS A 455 13.39 -1.75 -6.63
CA HIS A 455 13.60 -2.85 -5.69
C HIS A 455 12.25 -3.40 -5.25
N GLU A 456 12.18 -4.71 -5.20
CA GLU A 456 11.13 -5.43 -4.47
C GLU A 456 11.72 -5.93 -3.15
N ILE A 457 10.96 -5.70 -2.08
CA ILE A 457 11.24 -6.18 -0.73
C ILE A 457 10.05 -7.03 -0.31
N ASP A 458 10.28 -8.32 -0.07
CA ASP A 458 9.18 -9.26 0.22
C ASP A 458 8.48 -8.89 1.53
N PHE A 459 9.26 -8.59 2.58
CA PHE A 459 8.71 -8.08 3.86
C PHE A 459 9.61 -7.04 4.53
N ILE A 460 8.97 -6.04 5.13
CA ILE A 460 9.58 -5.11 6.09
C ILE A 460 8.83 -5.27 7.40
N VAL A 461 9.54 -5.69 8.45
CA VAL A 461 8.97 -5.94 9.78
C VAL A 461 9.54 -4.93 10.77
N LYS A 462 8.69 -4.29 11.58
CA LYS A 462 9.07 -3.51 12.75
C LYS A 462 8.96 -4.39 14.00
N SER A 463 9.96 -4.30 14.88
CA SER A 463 9.84 -4.65 16.31
C SER A 463 10.56 -3.60 17.17
N ASP A 464 10.65 -3.82 18.48
CA ASP A 464 11.40 -2.94 19.40
C ASP A 464 12.91 -2.91 19.09
N GLU A 465 13.42 -3.91 18.38
CA GLU A 465 14.82 -4.01 17.95
C GLU A 465 15.12 -3.21 16.68
N GLY A 466 14.08 -2.73 16.00
CA GLY A 466 14.19 -1.92 14.78
C GLY A 466 13.46 -2.51 13.57
N LEU A 467 14.01 -2.27 12.38
CA LEU A 467 13.44 -2.65 11.10
C LEU A 467 14.20 -3.84 10.50
N PHE A 468 13.45 -4.88 10.13
CA PHE A 468 13.95 -6.10 9.51
C PHE A 468 13.51 -6.15 8.06
N PHE A 469 14.48 -6.16 7.15
CA PHE A 469 14.26 -6.33 5.72
C PHE A 469 14.45 -7.81 5.36
N ILE A 470 13.37 -8.46 4.97
CA ILE A 470 13.33 -9.91 4.76
C ILE A 470 13.10 -10.22 3.29
N GLU A 471 13.98 -11.04 2.73
CA GLU A 471 13.81 -11.64 1.40
C GLU A 471 13.52 -13.14 1.55
N ALA A 472 12.46 -13.60 0.90
CA ALA A 472 11.99 -14.97 0.88
C ALA A 472 12.43 -15.67 -0.42
N LYS A 473 12.80 -16.95 -0.30
CA LYS A 473 13.12 -17.81 -1.44
C LYS A 473 12.56 -19.22 -1.20
N THR A 474 12.00 -19.87 -2.20
CA THR A 474 11.58 -21.28 -2.05
C THR A 474 12.79 -22.17 -1.77
N LYS A 475 13.91 -21.95 -2.49
CA LYS A 475 15.19 -22.62 -2.25
C LYS A 475 16.31 -21.60 -2.14
N LEU A 476 17.04 -21.63 -1.01
CA LEU A 476 18.15 -20.70 -0.76
C LEU A 476 19.45 -21.24 -1.37
N THR A 477 20.21 -20.36 -2.02
CA THR A 477 21.50 -20.65 -2.66
C THR A 477 22.50 -19.54 -2.35
N THR A 478 23.79 -19.83 -2.47
CA THR A 478 24.89 -18.86 -2.34
C THR A 478 24.74 -17.72 -3.35
N SER A 479 24.23 -18.00 -4.55
CA SER A 479 23.95 -16.98 -5.57
C SER A 479 22.91 -15.97 -5.09
N TYR A 480 21.82 -16.43 -4.46
CA TYR A 480 20.78 -15.55 -3.92
C TYR A 480 21.31 -14.72 -2.74
N ILE A 481 22.06 -15.34 -1.83
CA ILE A 481 22.70 -14.66 -0.69
C ILE A 481 23.60 -13.52 -1.20
N ASN A 482 24.50 -13.80 -2.15
CA ASN A 482 25.42 -12.81 -2.69
C ASN A 482 24.71 -11.65 -3.40
N LYS A 483 23.59 -11.91 -4.09
CA LYS A 483 22.77 -10.85 -4.68
C LYS A 483 22.11 -9.99 -3.62
N TYR A 484 21.58 -10.59 -2.56
CA TYR A 484 20.87 -9.88 -1.51
C TYR A 484 21.81 -9.06 -0.62
N VAL A 485 23.02 -9.54 -0.32
CA VAL A 485 24.05 -8.77 0.41
C VAL A 485 24.33 -7.42 -0.27
N LYS A 486 24.34 -7.36 -1.61
CA LYS A 486 24.52 -6.11 -2.35
C LYS A 486 23.35 -5.13 -2.16
N LYS A 487 22.11 -5.63 -2.08
CA LYS A 487 20.93 -4.81 -1.75
C LYS A 487 21.02 -4.30 -0.30
N CYS A 488 21.40 -5.17 0.63
CA CYS A 488 21.54 -4.85 2.05
C CYS A 488 22.50 -3.67 2.27
N LYS A 489 23.65 -3.66 1.58
CA LYS A 489 24.59 -2.53 1.64
C LYS A 489 23.95 -1.21 1.20
N GLN A 490 23.22 -1.22 0.08
CA GLN A 490 22.54 -0.02 -0.42
C GLN A 490 21.49 0.51 0.56
N TRP A 491 20.76 -0.40 1.23
CA TRP A 491 19.76 -0.01 2.23
C TRP A 491 20.40 0.46 3.53
N TYR A 492 21.48 -0.17 3.99
CA TYR A 492 22.25 0.28 5.14
C TYR A 492 22.73 1.73 4.94
N ASP A 493 23.31 2.03 3.78
CA ASP A 493 23.78 3.39 3.46
C ASP A 493 22.62 4.41 3.36
N ALA A 494 21.41 3.96 2.99
CA ALA A 494 20.22 4.80 2.93
C ALA A 494 19.62 5.14 4.30
N PHE A 495 19.95 4.37 5.34
CA PHE A 495 19.47 4.51 6.72
C PHE A 495 20.63 4.66 7.71
N ASN A 496 21.66 5.41 7.30
CA ASN A 496 22.91 5.56 8.05
C ASN A 496 22.76 6.34 9.37
N ASP A 497 21.60 6.92 9.64
CA ASP A 497 21.24 7.59 10.88
C ASP A 497 20.64 6.66 11.94
N ILE A 498 20.24 5.44 11.54
CA ILE A 498 19.77 4.37 12.45
C ILE A 498 20.47 3.02 12.21
N PRO A 499 21.80 2.98 12.00
CA PRO A 499 22.49 1.79 11.53
C PRO A 499 22.30 0.61 12.47
N SER A 500 22.30 0.81 13.79
CA SER A 500 22.09 -0.25 14.78
C SER A 500 20.70 -0.90 14.73
N GLN A 501 19.69 -0.17 14.25
CA GLN A 501 18.28 -0.60 14.22
C GLN A 501 17.83 -1.15 12.86
N ILE A 502 18.76 -1.34 11.92
CA ILE A 502 18.49 -2.00 10.65
C ILE A 502 19.03 -3.43 10.70
N HIS A 503 18.20 -4.38 10.29
CA HIS A 503 18.52 -5.81 10.27
C HIS A 503 18.13 -6.43 8.93
N PHE A 504 18.93 -7.38 8.46
CA PHE A 504 18.70 -8.03 7.17
C PHE A 504 18.54 -9.53 7.36
N ILE A 505 17.53 -10.10 6.73
CA ILE A 505 17.26 -11.54 6.76
C ILE A 505 17.01 -12.04 5.33
N ILE A 506 17.59 -13.19 4.98
CA ILE A 506 17.20 -13.98 3.82
C ILE A 506 16.78 -15.36 4.30
N ILE A 507 15.57 -15.78 3.91
CA ILE A 507 14.97 -17.02 4.41
C ILE A 507 14.59 -17.90 3.22
N GLY A 508 15.00 -19.16 3.27
CA GLY A 508 14.62 -20.23 2.36
C GLY A 508 13.66 -21.23 2.99
N CYS A 509 12.73 -21.80 2.22
CA CYS A 509 12.02 -23.01 2.69
C CYS A 509 12.97 -24.19 2.74
N TYR A 510 13.74 -24.37 1.67
CA TYR A 510 14.67 -25.49 1.50
C TYR A 510 16.10 -25.01 1.26
N SER A 511 17.05 -25.84 1.70
CA SER A 511 18.47 -25.60 1.50
C SER A 511 19.00 -26.29 0.25
N ASP A 512 19.97 -25.65 -0.39
CA ASP A 512 20.86 -26.32 -1.33
C ASP A 512 22.06 -26.91 -0.58
N PRO A 513 22.54 -28.13 -0.93
CA PRO A 513 23.73 -28.72 -0.32
C PRO A 513 24.97 -27.83 -0.36
N GLU A 514 25.08 -26.89 -1.31
CA GLU A 514 26.20 -25.95 -1.36
C GLU A 514 26.28 -25.03 -0.12
N LEU A 515 25.19 -24.84 0.62
CA LEU A 515 25.15 -23.99 1.81
C LEU A 515 25.92 -24.59 3.00
N ASP A 516 26.31 -25.87 2.95
CA ASP A 516 27.03 -26.54 4.04
C ASP A 516 28.37 -25.86 4.37
N VAL A 517 28.95 -25.14 3.41
CA VAL A 517 30.16 -24.34 3.61
C VAL A 517 30.02 -23.27 4.71
N PHE A 518 28.78 -22.80 4.96
CA PHE A 518 28.48 -21.78 5.97
C PHE A 518 28.10 -22.36 7.34
N ARG A 519 27.99 -23.68 7.47
CA ARG A 519 27.50 -24.37 8.68
C ARG A 519 28.23 -23.97 9.96
N TYR A 520 29.48 -23.53 9.85
CA TYR A 520 30.35 -23.17 10.97
C TYR A 520 30.63 -21.66 11.08
N SER A 521 29.89 -20.80 10.33
CA SER A 521 30.14 -19.36 10.34
C SER A 521 29.74 -18.66 11.65
N ILE A 522 28.87 -19.30 12.43
CA ILE A 522 28.51 -18.94 13.81
C ILE A 522 28.76 -20.13 14.73
N LYS A 523 29.03 -19.88 16.02
CA LYS A 523 29.46 -20.90 16.98
C LYS A 523 28.61 -20.87 18.25
N GLY A 524 28.41 -22.05 18.84
CA GLY A 524 27.90 -22.17 20.21
C GLY A 524 26.44 -21.76 20.37
N GLU A 525 26.15 -20.97 21.41
CA GLU A 525 24.81 -20.58 21.89
C GLU A 525 24.05 -19.64 20.93
N ASP A 526 24.74 -19.05 19.95
CA ASP A 526 24.14 -18.14 18.95
C ASP A 526 23.33 -18.85 17.85
N ILE A 527 23.42 -20.18 17.77
CA ILE A 527 22.63 -21.00 16.84
C ILE A 527 21.35 -21.44 17.56
N PRO A 528 20.15 -21.08 17.06
CA PRO A 528 18.92 -21.58 17.62
C PRO A 528 18.92 -23.11 17.65
N ASN A 529 18.34 -23.67 18.71
CA ASN A 529 18.16 -25.12 18.81
C ASN A 529 17.50 -25.65 17.53
N GLU A 530 17.94 -26.82 17.08
CA GLU A 530 17.41 -27.55 15.90
C GLU A 530 18.02 -27.20 14.53
N TYR A 531 18.88 -26.18 14.42
CA TYR A 531 19.57 -25.84 13.17
C TYR A 531 20.95 -26.48 13.02
N ASN A 532 21.45 -26.48 11.77
CA ASN A 532 22.78 -26.96 11.37
C ASN A 532 23.03 -28.43 11.73
N LYS A 533 21.97 -29.23 11.88
CA LYS A 533 22.01 -30.68 12.15
C LYS A 533 20.79 -31.36 11.54
N SER A 534 20.93 -32.63 11.18
CA SER A 534 19.83 -33.40 10.62
C SER A 534 18.71 -33.52 11.65
N ARG A 535 17.46 -33.42 11.18
CA ARG A 535 16.26 -33.66 12.00
C ARG A 535 15.52 -34.86 11.45
N GLU A 536 14.97 -35.65 12.36
CA GLU A 536 14.18 -36.82 12.00
C GLU A 536 12.96 -36.41 11.17
N GLY A 537 12.67 -37.16 10.10
CA GLY A 537 11.54 -36.88 9.21
C GLY A 537 11.71 -35.67 8.29
N LEU A 538 12.88 -35.04 8.25
CA LEU A 538 13.14 -33.89 7.37
C LEU A 538 14.10 -34.25 6.23
N GLY A 539 13.67 -33.99 4.99
CA GLY A 539 14.40 -34.31 3.75
C GLY A 539 15.56 -33.38 3.41
N CYS A 540 15.71 -32.26 4.11
CA CYS A 540 16.81 -31.31 3.93
C CYS A 540 17.44 -30.89 5.27
N LEU A 541 18.68 -30.40 5.23
CA LEU A 541 19.34 -29.86 6.42
C LEU A 541 18.88 -28.41 6.65
N PRO A 542 18.26 -28.07 7.79
CA PRO A 542 17.95 -26.69 8.11
C PRO A 542 19.22 -25.96 8.51
N TYR A 543 19.41 -24.77 7.97
CA TYR A 543 20.58 -23.94 8.23
C TYR A 543 20.19 -22.64 8.92
N TYR A 544 21.02 -22.22 9.86
CA TYR A 544 21.02 -20.89 10.43
C TYR A 544 22.46 -20.41 10.48
N PHE A 545 22.76 -19.30 9.81
CA PHE A 545 24.11 -18.73 9.78
C PHE A 545 24.08 -17.23 9.46
N LYS A 546 25.24 -16.58 9.58
CA LYS A 546 25.43 -15.17 9.25
C LYS A 546 26.46 -14.99 8.14
N VAL A 547 26.23 -14.01 7.28
CA VAL A 547 27.16 -13.58 6.23
C VAL A 547 27.38 -12.07 6.37
N PRO A 548 28.63 -11.59 6.43
CA PRO A 548 28.90 -10.17 6.60
C PRO A 548 28.40 -9.37 5.39
N VAL A 549 27.78 -8.22 5.66
CA VAL A 549 27.47 -7.23 4.64
C VAL A 549 28.70 -6.35 4.47
N MET A 550 29.38 -6.51 3.33
CA MET A 550 30.65 -5.84 3.02
C MET A 550 30.60 -4.33 3.30
N ASP A 551 31.67 -3.81 3.92
CA ASP A 551 31.82 -2.39 4.28
C ASP A 551 30.71 -1.85 5.22
N THR A 552 30.17 -2.72 6.08
CA THR A 552 29.24 -2.37 7.16
C THR A 552 29.57 -3.17 8.43
N GLU A 553 28.99 -2.77 9.56
CA GLU A 553 29.04 -3.54 10.82
C GLU A 553 27.91 -4.57 10.92
N LYS A 554 27.19 -4.82 9.82
CA LYS A 554 25.99 -5.67 9.81
C LYS A 554 26.25 -7.01 9.16
N ASP A 555 25.53 -8.00 9.67
CA ASP A 555 25.43 -9.32 9.09
C ASP A 555 24.05 -9.53 8.49
N LEU A 556 24.01 -10.28 7.38
CA LEU A 556 22.80 -10.88 6.84
C LEU A 556 22.55 -12.22 7.56
N ILE A 557 21.40 -12.31 8.24
CA ILE A 557 20.94 -13.57 8.84
C ILE A 557 20.38 -14.45 7.70
N CYS A 558 20.91 -15.65 7.55
CA CYS A 558 20.52 -16.62 6.53
C CYS A 558 19.85 -17.83 7.21
N ILE A 559 18.63 -18.15 6.78
CA ILE A 559 17.82 -19.21 7.40
C ILE A 559 17.31 -20.14 6.30
N THR A 560 17.30 -21.44 6.55
CA THR A 560 16.47 -22.40 5.80
C THR A 560 15.66 -23.23 6.77
N GLU A 561 14.33 -23.12 6.69
CA GLU A 561 13.44 -23.77 7.63
C GLU A 561 12.06 -24.03 7.01
N PRO A 562 11.72 -25.31 6.75
CA PRO A 562 10.40 -25.67 6.23
C PRO A 562 9.32 -25.88 7.31
N SER A 563 9.68 -26.08 8.59
CA SER A 563 8.70 -26.21 9.68
C SER A 563 8.11 -24.86 10.07
N PHE A 564 6.79 -24.78 10.08
CA PHE A 564 6.06 -23.57 10.46
C PHE A 564 6.32 -23.21 11.92
N GLN A 565 6.27 -24.20 12.82
CA GLN A 565 6.44 -23.98 14.25
C GLN A 565 7.86 -23.55 14.59
N VAL A 566 8.86 -24.23 14.03
CA VAL A 566 10.27 -23.90 14.28
C VAL A 566 10.61 -22.54 13.67
N LEU A 567 10.18 -22.24 12.44
CA LEU A 567 10.43 -20.92 11.86
C LEU A 567 9.72 -19.82 12.67
N THR A 568 8.49 -20.05 13.12
CA THR A 568 7.77 -19.09 13.97
C THR A 568 8.56 -18.80 15.25
N LYS A 569 9.03 -19.84 15.95
CA LYS A 569 9.84 -19.71 17.17
C LYS A 569 11.17 -18.99 16.89
N THR A 570 11.83 -19.31 15.79
CA THR A 570 13.07 -18.65 15.36
C THR A 570 12.84 -17.17 15.07
N MET A 571 11.79 -16.84 14.31
CA MET A 571 11.43 -15.46 14.01
C MET A 571 11.09 -14.67 15.27
N LYS A 572 10.37 -15.25 16.22
CA LYS A 572 10.15 -14.64 17.55
C LYS A 572 11.46 -14.34 18.26
N GLY A 573 12.41 -15.28 18.26
CA GLY A 573 13.74 -15.07 18.82
C GLY A 573 14.54 -13.95 18.14
N ILE A 574 14.47 -13.85 16.82
CA ILE A 574 15.14 -12.79 16.04
C ILE A 574 14.51 -11.41 16.30
N LEU A 575 13.18 -11.36 16.32
CA LEU A 575 12.40 -10.15 16.59
C LEU A 575 12.39 -9.75 18.06
N LYS A 576 12.87 -10.65 18.95
CA LYS A 576 12.91 -10.58 20.41
C LYS A 576 11.55 -10.40 21.07
N VAL A 577 10.60 -11.27 20.72
CA VAL A 577 9.24 -11.31 21.28
C VAL A 577 8.85 -12.69 21.82
#